data_AF-A0A960JI23-F1
#
_entry.id   AF-A0A960JI23-F1
#
_cell.length_a   1.000
_cell.length_b   1.000
_cell.length_c   1.000
_cell.angle_alpha   90.00
_cell.angle_beta   90.00
_cell.angle_gamma   90.00
#
_symmetry.space_group_name_H-M   'P 1'
#
loop_
_entity.id
_entity.type
_entity.pdbx_description
1 polymer ?
#
loop_
_entity_poly.entity_id
_entity_poly.type
_entity_poly.pdbx_seq_one_letter_code
_entity_poly.pdbx_strand_id
1 'polypeptide(L)'
;MSEHGEEHIGIPGYAGVFAILVVGTILTYVVALQDLEFLFPGANTLVALLIAFTKMSFVVLFFMHVRWSSKLIWLSAAAGFFWLAIMFAFTMQDYVTRSIMGR
;
A
#
# COMPACT_ATOMS: atom_id res chain seq x y z
N MET A 1 25.67 30.05 -14.70
CA MET A 1 26.10 28.69 -14.28
C MET A 1 25.99 28.67 -12.77
N SER A 2 24.76 28.48 -12.27
CA SER A 2 24.45 28.55 -10.84
C SER A 2 24.34 27.13 -10.30
N GLU A 3 25.22 26.85 -9.34
CA GLU A 3 25.42 25.61 -8.62
C GLU A 3 24.11 24.94 -8.18
N HIS A 4 23.91 23.70 -8.62
CA HIS A 4 22.93 22.78 -8.05
C HIS A 4 23.57 22.18 -6.78
N GLY A 5 23.23 22.76 -5.63
CA GLY A 5 23.53 22.17 -4.34
C GLY A 5 22.73 20.89 -4.18
N GLU A 6 23.36 19.76 -4.46
CA GLU A 6 22.84 18.43 -4.17
C GLU A 6 22.70 18.28 -2.64
N GLU A 7 21.50 18.58 -2.14
CA GLU A 7 21.10 18.34 -0.76
C GLU A 7 20.93 16.82 -0.58
N HIS A 8 22.05 16.11 -0.44
CA HIS A 8 22.11 14.69 -0.16
C HIS A 8 21.58 14.42 1.25
N ILE A 9 20.27 14.18 1.34
CA ILE A 9 19.60 13.56 2.48
C ILE A 9 20.39 12.33 2.96
N GLY A 10 20.87 12.41 4.20
CA GLY A 10 21.76 11.43 4.78
C GLY A 10 21.18 10.00 4.79
N ILE A 11 22.03 9.06 4.40
CA ILE A 11 21.88 7.59 4.45
C ILE A 11 21.15 7.05 5.70
N PRO A 12 21.31 7.58 6.95
CA PRO A 12 20.61 7.03 8.12
C PRO A 12 19.08 7.10 8.06
N GLY A 13 18.49 8.08 7.37
CA GLY A 13 17.02 8.20 7.26
C GLY A 13 16.41 7.07 6.44
N TYR A 14 17.04 6.73 5.30
CA TYR A 14 16.63 5.61 4.46
C TYR A 14 16.82 4.26 5.14
N ALA A 15 17.86 4.10 5.96
CA ALA A 15 18.12 2.85 6.69
C ALA A 15 17.00 2.54 7.71
N GLY A 16 16.46 3.55 8.39
CA GLY A 16 15.34 3.37 9.33
C GLY A 16 14.05 2.92 8.63
N VAL A 17 13.73 3.51 7.48
CA VAL A 17 12.56 3.12 6.68
C VAL A 17 12.76 1.73 6.08
N PHE A 18 13.97 1.42 5.61
CA PHE A 18 14.33 0.09 5.12
C PHE A 18 14.11 -0.98 6.18
N ALA A 19 14.53 -0.75 7.43
CA ALA A 19 14.30 -1.67 8.54
C ALA A 19 12.80 -1.92 8.80
N ILE A 20 11.97 -0.86 8.77
CA ILE A 20 10.51 -0.99 8.90
C ILE A 20 9.92 -1.87 7.78
N LEU A 21 10.38 -1.73 6.54
CA LEU A 21 9.90 -2.55 5.43
C LEU A 21 10.36 -4.01 5.51
N VAL A 22 11.58 -4.24 5.99
CA VAL A 22 12.09 -5.60 6.26
C VAL A 22 11.23 -6.26 7.34
N VAL A 23 10.97 -5.57 8.45
CA VAL A 23 10.08 -6.05 9.52
C VAL A 23 8.68 -6.34 8.99
N GLY A 24 8.11 -5.44 8.17
CA GLY A 24 6.81 -5.67 7.53
C GLY A 24 6.79 -6.92 6.65
N THR A 25 7.88 -7.20 5.94
CA THR A 25 8.00 -8.38 5.07
C THR A 25 8.15 -9.67 5.87
N ILE A 26 8.94 -9.65 6.95
CA ILE A 26 9.07 -10.78 7.88
C ILE A 26 7.72 -11.06 8.54
N LEU A 27 6.99 -10.02 8.97
CA LEU A 27 5.65 -10.17 9.54
C LEU A 27 4.68 -10.82 8.55
N THR A 28 4.66 -10.41 7.28
CA THR A 28 3.82 -11.05 6.26
C THR A 28 4.20 -12.53 6.07
N TYR A 29 5.50 -12.84 6.04
CA TYR A 29 5.97 -14.22 5.91
C TYR A 29 5.55 -15.08 7.10
N VAL A 30 5.73 -14.60 8.33
CA VAL A 30 5.35 -15.34 9.55
C VAL A 30 3.85 -15.56 9.62
N VAL A 31 3.04 -14.55 9.28
CA VAL A 31 1.58 -14.70 9.22
C VAL A 31 1.16 -15.70 8.14
N ALA A 32 1.84 -15.71 6.99
CA ALA A 32 1.56 -16.68 5.93
C ALA A 32 1.87 -18.13 6.33
N LEU A 33 2.79 -18.35 7.29
CA LEU A 33 3.11 -19.67 7.82
C LEU A 33 2.17 -20.13 8.95
N GLN A 34 1.37 -19.22 9.51
CA GLN A 34 0.46 -19.50 10.62
C GLN A 34 -0.97 -19.60 10.10
N ASP A 35 -1.61 -20.75 10.31
CA ASP A 35 -3.03 -20.91 9.99
C ASP A 35 -3.89 -20.22 11.04
N LEU A 36 -4.31 -18.99 10.73
CA LEU A 36 -5.23 -18.20 11.55
C LEU A 36 -6.71 -18.61 11.38
N GLU A 37 -6.99 -19.75 10.74
CA GLU A 37 -8.35 -20.27 10.54
C GLU A 37 -9.08 -20.63 11.84
N PHE A 38 -8.37 -20.73 12.96
CA PHE A 38 -8.99 -20.98 14.27
C PHE A 38 -9.92 -19.84 14.72
N LEU A 39 -9.74 -18.61 14.24
CA LEU A 39 -10.52 -17.45 14.69
C LEU A 39 -11.79 -17.21 13.83
N PHE A 40 -11.67 -17.29 12.50
CA PHE A 40 -12.77 -17.08 11.55
C PHE A 40 -12.38 -17.66 10.17
N PRO A 41 -13.34 -18.18 9.37
CA PRO A 41 -13.09 -18.55 7.98
C PRO A 41 -12.57 -17.33 7.20
N GLY A 42 -11.37 -17.42 6.62
CA GLY A 42 -10.75 -16.32 5.85
C GLY A 42 -9.96 -15.29 6.66
N ALA A 43 -9.76 -15.49 7.97
CA ALA A 43 -8.99 -14.59 8.82
C ALA A 43 -7.53 -14.39 8.34
N ASN A 44 -6.91 -15.43 7.78
CA ASN A 44 -5.55 -15.34 7.22
C ASN A 44 -5.46 -14.26 6.13
N THR A 45 -6.36 -14.30 5.15
CA THR A 45 -6.41 -13.32 4.05
C THR A 45 -6.65 -11.89 4.55
N LEU A 46 -7.56 -11.70 5.50
CA LEU A 46 -7.84 -10.38 6.08
C LEU A 46 -6.61 -9.80 6.78
N VAL A 47 -5.93 -10.59 7.60
CA VAL A 47 -4.72 -10.16 8.32
C VAL A 47 -3.58 -9.89 7.33
N ALA A 48 -3.38 -10.76 6.34
CA ALA A 48 -2.39 -10.57 5.29
C ALA A 48 -2.61 -9.25 4.51
N LEU A 49 -3.87 -8.95 4.15
CA LEU A 49 -4.24 -7.70 3.48
C LEU A 49 -4.00 -6.48 4.38
N LEU A 50 -4.32 -6.56 5.67
CA LEU A 50 -4.12 -5.46 6.62
C LEU A 50 -2.63 -5.13 6.79
N ILE A 51 -1.78 -6.15 6.88
CA ILE A 51 -0.33 -5.98 6.93
C ILE A 51 0.17 -5.38 5.61
N ALA A 52 -0.33 -5.87 4.47
CA ALA A 52 0.03 -5.37 3.15
C ALA A 52 -0.33 -3.87 2.99
N PHE A 53 -1.54 -3.45 3.38
CA PHE A 53 -1.97 -2.05 3.34
C PHE A 53 -1.13 -1.15 4.25
N THR A 54 -0.80 -1.63 5.44
CA THR A 54 0.06 -0.91 6.39
C THR A 54 1.43 -0.70 5.76
N LYS A 55 2.07 -1.77 5.28
CA LYS A 55 3.37 -1.71 4.58
C LYS A 55 3.33 -0.77 3.37
N MET A 56 2.31 -0.88 2.53
CA MET A 56 2.13 -0.02 1.35
C MET A 56 2.10 1.46 1.76
N SER A 57 1.37 1.79 2.83
CA SER A 57 1.28 3.16 3.34
C SER A 57 2.65 3.71 3.75
N PHE A 58 3.47 2.90 4.43
CA PHE A 58 4.85 3.28 4.76
C PHE A 58 5.71 3.50 3.50
N VAL A 59 5.60 2.64 2.49
CA VAL A 59 6.33 2.84 1.22
C VAL A 59 5.95 4.17 0.56
N VAL A 60 4.66 4.48 0.46
CA VAL A 60 4.19 5.73 -0.18
C VAL A 60 4.62 6.97 0.61
N LEU A 61 4.50 6.95 1.94
CA LEU A 61 4.84 8.12 2.75
C LEU A 61 6.34 8.41 2.77
N PHE A 62 7.18 7.37 2.89
CA PHE A 62 8.62 7.52 3.11
C PHE A 62 9.45 7.31 1.84
N PHE A 63 9.28 6.20 1.11
CA PHE A 63 10.10 5.91 -0.08
C PHE A 63 9.73 6.77 -1.29
N MET A 64 8.43 7.04 -1.48
CA MET A 64 7.99 7.96 -2.54
C MET A 64 8.12 9.44 -2.12
N HIS A 65 8.68 9.73 -0.95
CA HIS A 65 8.88 11.07 -0.41
C HIS A 65 7.61 11.94 -0.40
N VAL A 66 6.41 11.33 -0.46
CA VAL A 66 5.14 12.04 -0.55
C VAL A 66 4.93 12.94 0.66
N ARG A 67 5.43 12.55 1.84
CA ARG A 67 5.33 13.34 3.08
C ARG A 67 6.09 14.67 3.04
N TRP A 68 7.17 14.76 2.27
CA TRP A 68 7.98 15.99 2.11
C TRP A 68 7.66 16.73 0.81
N SER A 69 6.80 16.16 -0.02
CA SER A 69 6.52 16.69 -1.34
C SER A 69 5.46 17.80 -1.31
N SER A 70 5.35 18.51 -2.43
CA SER A 70 4.35 19.57 -2.60
C SER A 70 2.92 19.03 -2.58
N LYS A 71 1.95 19.88 -2.21
CA LYS A 71 0.51 19.54 -2.17
C LYS A 71 -0.02 18.98 -3.50
N LEU A 72 0.61 19.34 -4.63
CA LEU A 72 0.24 18.83 -5.95
C LEU A 72 0.48 17.31 -6.08
N ILE A 73 1.57 16.79 -5.51
CA ILE A 73 1.90 15.36 -5.54
C ILE A 73 0.95 14.57 -4.65
N TRP A 74 0.56 15.14 -3.50
CA TRP A 74 -0.43 14.53 -2.62
C TRP A 74 -1.81 14.42 -3.29
N LEU A 75 -2.23 15.48 -4.01
CA LEU A 75 -3.48 15.48 -4.77
C LEU A 75 -3.46 14.44 -5.90
N SER A 76 -2.35 14.31 -6.62
CA SER A 76 -2.21 13.32 -7.69
C SER A 76 -2.26 11.88 -7.15
N ALA A 77 -1.59 11.61 -6.03
CA ALA A 77 -1.66 10.30 -5.37
C ALA A 77 -3.10 9.96 -4.94
N ALA A 78 -3.80 10.91 -4.29
CA ALA A 78 -5.20 10.73 -3.90
C ALA A 78 -6.12 10.53 -5.12
N ALA A 79 -5.91 11.27 -6.21
CA ALA A 79 -6.65 11.12 -7.45
C ALA A 79 -6.45 9.73 -8.08
N GLY A 80 -5.24 9.18 -8.02
CA GLY A 80 -4.96 7.81 -8.48
C GLY A 80 -5.73 6.75 -7.68
N PHE A 81 -5.72 6.84 -6.35
CA PHE A 81 -6.51 5.94 -5.50
C PHE A 81 -8.01 6.10 -5.70
N PHE A 82 -8.48 7.33 -5.86
CA PHE A 82 -9.88 7.63 -6.14
C PHE A 82 -10.31 7.01 -7.49
N TRP A 83 -9.49 7.16 -8.53
CA TRP A 83 -9.76 6.57 -9.83
C TRP A 83 -9.78 5.04 -9.79
N LEU A 84 -8.82 4.43 -9.07
CA LEU A 84 -8.78 2.98 -8.86
C LEU A 84 -10.03 2.48 -8.13
N ALA A 85 -10.51 3.20 -7.12
CA ALA A 85 -11.73 2.85 -6.40
C ALA A 85 -12.96 2.85 -7.32
N ILE A 86 -13.07 3.83 -8.22
CA ILE A 86 -14.14 3.88 -9.23
C ILE A 86 -14.08 2.66 -10.16
N MET A 87 -12.89 2.33 -10.66
CA MET A 87 -12.70 1.17 -11.54
C MET A 87 -13.13 -0.12 -10.84
N PHE A 88 -12.71 -0.34 -9.58
CA PHE A 88 -13.15 -1.51 -8.83
C PHE A 88 -14.65 -1.55 -8.59
N ALA A 89 -15.28 -0.42 -8.26
CA ALA A 89 -16.72 -0.35 -8.05
C ALA A 89 -17.47 -0.77 -9.33
N PHE A 90 -17.10 -0.24 -10.49
CA PHE A 90 -17.74 -0.58 -11.76
C PHE A 90 -17.47 -2.02 -12.19
N THR A 91 -16.24 -2.52 -12.01
CA THR A 91 -15.93 -3.92 -12.30
C THR A 91 -16.78 -4.87 -11.44
N MET A 92 -16.90 -4.62 -10.14
CA MET A 92 -17.74 -5.45 -9.26
C MET A 92 -19.22 -5.37 -9.63
N GLN A 93 -19.72 -4.18 -9.98
CA GLN A 93 -21.10 -4.00 -10.46
C GLN A 93 -21.37 -4.80 -11.74
N ASP A 94 -20.42 -4.85 -12.67
CA ASP A 94 -20.53 -5.65 -13.90
C ASP A 94 -20.63 -7.15 -13.58
N TYR A 95 -19.73 -7.67 -12.72
CA TYR A 95 -19.78 -9.06 -12.28
C TYR A 95 -21.11 -9.44 -11.60
N VAL A 96 -21.60 -8.58 -10.70
CA VAL A 96 -22.87 -8.80 -10.01
C VAL A 96 -24.03 -8.79 -11.00
N THR A 97 -24.07 -7.82 -11.92
CA THR A 97 -25.12 -7.72 -12.95
C THR A 97 -25.12 -8.93 -13.87
N ARG A 98 -23.94 -9.41 -14.29
CA ARG A 98 -23.80 -10.62 -15.11
C ARG A 98 -24.18 -11.89 -14.36
N SER A 99 -23.85 -12.00 -13.07
CA SER A 99 -24.26 -13.11 -12.23
C SER A 99 -25.78 -13.16 -12.01
N ILE A 100 -26.46 -12.00 -12.01
CA ILE A 100 -27.91 -11.91 -11.84
C ILE A 100 -28.63 -12.23 -13.16
N MET A 101 -28.13 -11.73 -14.29
CA MET A 101 -28.75 -11.93 -15.61
C MET A 101 -28.41 -13.29 -16.24
N GLY A 102 -27.28 -13.91 -15.87
CA GLY A 102 -26.87 -15.22 -16.35
C GLY A 102 -27.54 -16.40 -15.65
N ARG A 103 -28.71 -16.19 -15.03
CA ARG A 103 -29.57 -17.21 -14.44
C ARG A 103 -30.84 -17.33 -15.27
#